data_AF-A0A7W5MJJ8-F1
#
_entry.id   AF-A0A7W5MJJ8-F1
#
_cell.length_a   1.000
_cell.length_b   1.000
_cell.length_c   1.000
_cell.angle_alpha   90.00
_cell.angle_beta   90.00
_cell.angle_gamma   90.00
#
_symmetry.space_group_name_H-M   'P 1'
#
loop_
_entity.id
_entity.type
_entity.pdbx_description
1 polymer ?
#
loop_
_entity_poly.entity_id
_entity_poly.type
_entity_poly.pdbx_seq_one_letter_code
_entity_poly.pdbx_strand_id
1 'polypeptide(L)'
;MNAAMDRMMKAMMVPPSGDVDADFVTMMLPHHQGAIDMAVAELRHGKNEQLKRIAQEIIVDQQQEIAAMQLAMGRPLPPSRPVPTQPQPASSPSREH
;
A
#
# COMPACT_ATOMS: atom_id res chain seq x y z
N MET A 1 -10.95 -1.69 8.30
CA MET A 1 -11.61 -1.64 6.97
C MET A 1 -12.13 -0.25 6.63
N ASN A 2 -13.14 0.30 7.34
CA ASN A 2 -13.82 1.55 6.93
C ASN A 2 -12.87 2.73 6.68
N ALA A 3 -11.98 3.03 7.62
CA ALA A 3 -11.04 4.15 7.44
C ALA A 3 -10.08 4.00 6.24
N ALA A 4 -9.76 2.77 5.82
CA ALA A 4 -8.95 2.54 4.61
C ALA A 4 -9.77 2.82 3.34
N MET A 5 -11.00 2.33 3.30
CA MET A 5 -11.94 2.59 2.20
C MET A 5 -12.25 4.08 2.08
N ASP A 6 -12.51 4.79 3.19
CA ASP A 6 -12.82 6.22 3.18
C ASP A 6 -11.65 7.05 2.62
N ARG A 7 -10.41 6.73 3.02
CA ARG A 7 -9.20 7.38 2.49
C ARG A 7 -9.04 7.12 1.00
N MET A 8 -9.23 5.86 0.58
CA MET A 8 -9.15 5.46 -0.83
C MET A 8 -10.18 6.21 -1.67
N MET A 9 -11.46 6.20 -1.28
CA MET A 9 -12.54 6.88 -2.01
C MET A 9 -12.28 8.39 -2.11
N LYS A 10 -11.86 9.03 -1.02
CA LYS A 10 -11.51 10.45 -1.02
C LYS A 10 -10.34 10.75 -1.96
N ALA A 11 -9.32 9.89 -1.99
CA ALA A 11 -8.15 10.09 -2.84
C ALA A 11 -8.42 9.81 -4.33
N MET A 12 -9.42 8.98 -4.66
CA MET A 12 -9.87 8.74 -6.03
C MET A 12 -10.79 9.83 -6.58
N MET A 13 -11.35 10.69 -5.72
CA MET A 13 -12.21 11.81 -6.13
C MET A 13 -11.37 12.98 -6.67
N VAL A 14 -10.77 12.78 -7.84
CA VAL A 14 -10.00 13.80 -8.57
C VAL A 14 -10.68 14.05 -9.92
N PRO A 15 -10.90 15.33 -10.32
CA PRO A 15 -11.40 15.63 -11.65
C PRO A 15 -10.44 15.09 -12.73
N PRO A 16 -10.96 14.52 -13.84
CA PRO A 16 -10.12 14.09 -14.96
C PRO A 16 -9.26 15.24 -15.49
N SER A 17 -7.99 14.95 -15.73
CA SER A 17 -7.04 15.88 -16.32
C SER A 17 -7.18 15.97 -17.85
N GLY A 18 -7.80 14.96 -18.46
CA GLY A 18 -7.91 14.82 -19.92
C GLY A 18 -6.79 13.98 -20.54
N ASP A 19 -5.80 13.58 -19.76
CA ASP A 19 -4.80 12.57 -20.11
C ASP A 19 -5.21 11.23 -19.50
N VAL A 20 -5.51 10.25 -20.35
CA VAL A 20 -6.01 8.93 -19.93
C VAL A 20 -4.99 8.18 -19.09
N ASP A 21 -3.69 8.27 -19.41
CA ASP A 21 -2.64 7.57 -18.68
C ASP A 21 -2.47 8.20 -17.30
N ALA A 22 -2.47 9.54 -17.24
CA ALA A 22 -2.40 10.27 -15.97
C ALA A 22 -3.63 10.01 -15.10
N ASP A 23 -4.83 10.00 -15.67
CA ASP A 23 -6.08 9.76 -14.97
C ASP A 23 -6.15 8.32 -14.45
N PHE A 24 -5.71 7.34 -15.24
CA PHE A 24 -5.61 5.94 -14.83
C PHE A 24 -4.70 5.79 -13.59
N VAL A 25 -3.48 6.32 -13.64
CA VAL A 25 -2.53 6.21 -12.52
C VAL A 25 -3.03 6.99 -11.29
N THR A 26 -3.66 8.14 -11.50
CA THR A 26 -4.24 8.96 -10.42
C THR A 26 -5.34 8.22 -9.66
N MET A 27 -6.15 7.41 -10.34
CA MET A 27 -7.15 6.57 -9.69
C MET A 27 -6.55 5.28 -9.11
N MET A 28 -5.63 4.63 -9.82
CA MET A 28 -5.15 3.30 -9.44
C MET A 28 -4.16 3.31 -8.28
N LEU A 29 -3.34 4.35 -8.13
CA LEU A 29 -2.45 4.46 -6.97
C LEU A 29 -3.21 4.44 -5.63
N PRO A 30 -4.20 5.31 -5.38
CA PRO A 30 -4.96 5.26 -4.14
C PRO A 30 -5.83 4.00 -4.02
N HIS A 31 -6.37 3.47 -5.13
CA HIS A 31 -7.10 2.20 -5.13
C HIS A 31 -6.24 1.05 -4.59
N HIS A 32 -5.04 0.86 -5.14
CA HIS A 32 -4.10 -0.17 -4.70
C HIS A 32 -3.63 0.04 -3.27
N GLN A 33 -3.36 1.29 -2.87
CA GLN A 33 -3.00 1.58 -1.48
C GLN A 33 -4.13 1.25 -0.51
N GLY A 34 -5.38 1.52 -0.87
CA GLY A 34 -6.56 1.13 -0.10
C GLY A 34 -6.69 -0.39 0.03
N ALA A 35 -6.46 -1.14 -1.05
CA ALA A 35 -6.45 -2.59 -1.04
C ALA A 35 -5.35 -3.16 -0.12
N ILE A 36 -4.14 -2.58 -0.14
CA ILE A 36 -3.05 -2.95 0.78
C ILE A 36 -3.45 -2.67 2.23
N ASP A 37 -3.99 -1.50 2.54
CA ASP A 37 -4.43 -1.15 3.89
C ASP A 37 -5.50 -2.12 4.42
N MET A 38 -6.41 -2.56 3.55
CA MET A 38 -7.44 -3.57 3.88
C MET A 38 -6.85 -4.96 4.07
N ALA A 39 -5.94 -5.39 3.20
CA ALA A 39 -5.24 -6.66 3.31
C ALA A 39 -4.41 -6.73 4.61
N VAL A 40 -3.73 -5.64 4.99
CA VAL A 40 -3.01 -5.55 6.27
C VAL A 40 -3.98 -5.68 7.45
N ALA A 41 -5.19 -5.11 7.36
CA ALA A 41 -6.20 -5.28 8.40
C ALA A 41 -6.68 -6.74 8.51
N GLU A 42 -6.86 -7.44 7.39
CA GLU A 42 -7.19 -8.87 7.37
C GLU A 42 -6.06 -9.71 7.98
N LEU A 43 -4.79 -9.42 7.67
CA LEU A 43 -3.66 -10.13 8.30
C LEU A 43 -3.62 -9.95 9.83
N ARG A 44 -3.99 -8.76 10.32
CA ARG A 44 -3.94 -8.42 11.76
C ARG A 44 -5.13 -8.94 12.54
N HIS A 45 -6.31 -8.95 11.94
CA HIS A 45 -7.58 -9.14 12.67
C HIS A 45 -8.42 -10.31 12.14
N GLY A 46 -8.11 -10.79 10.94
CA GLY A 46 -8.76 -11.93 10.31
C GLY A 46 -8.47 -13.25 11.04
N LYS A 47 -9.41 -14.18 10.93
CA LYS A 47 -9.33 -15.51 11.55
C LYS A 47 -9.26 -16.65 10.54
N ASN A 48 -9.57 -16.38 9.28
CA ASN A 48 -9.56 -17.38 8.22
C ASN A 48 -8.19 -17.41 7.56
N GLU A 49 -7.48 -18.54 7.68
CA GLU A 49 -6.12 -18.67 7.15
C GLU A 49 -6.05 -18.61 5.62
N GLN A 50 -7.12 -18.99 4.90
CA GLN A 50 -7.17 -18.83 3.45
C GLN A 50 -7.29 -17.35 3.06
N LEU A 51 -8.12 -16.57 3.76
CA LEU A 51 -8.25 -15.14 3.51
C LEU A 51 -6.98 -14.38 3.86
N LYS A 52 -6.26 -14.79 4.91
CA LYS A 52 -4.94 -14.22 5.24
C LYS A 52 -3.89 -14.51 4.18
N ARG A 53 -3.90 -15.70 3.56
CA ARG A 53 -3.03 -16.00 2.41
C ARG A 53 -3.32 -15.09 1.22
N ILE A 54 -4.60 -14.94 0.86
CA ILE A 54 -5.04 -14.01 -0.19
C ILE A 54 -4.62 -12.57 0.14
N ALA A 55 -4.76 -12.14 1.39
CA ALA A 55 -4.32 -10.81 1.82
C ALA A 55 -2.81 -10.61 1.64
N GLN A 56 -1.99 -11.63 1.91
CA GLN A 56 -0.55 -11.55 1.68
C GLN A 56 -0.20 -11.42 0.19
N GLU A 57 -0.90 -12.13 -0.68
CA GLU A 57 -0.77 -12.04 -2.15
C GLU A 57 -1.13 -10.63 -2.64
N ILE A 58 -2.30 -10.11 -2.23
CA ILE A 58 -2.74 -8.73 -2.53
C ILE A 58 -1.65 -7.71 -2.15
N ILE A 59 -1.05 -7.83 -0.97
CA ILE A 59 -0.01 -6.87 -0.55
C ILE A 59 1.19 -6.87 -1.52
N VAL A 60 1.64 -8.06 -1.95
CA VAL A 60 2.80 -8.17 -2.85
C VAL A 60 2.46 -7.63 -4.23
N ASP A 61 1.36 -8.08 -4.81
CA ASP A 61 0.99 -7.74 -6.18
C ASP A 61 0.69 -6.24 -6.31
N GLN A 62 -0.13 -5.70 -5.40
CA GLN A 62 -0.48 -4.27 -5.45
C GLN A 62 0.73 -3.36 -5.19
N GLN A 63 1.73 -3.79 -4.40
CA GLN A 63 2.97 -3.04 -4.22
C GLN A 63 3.80 -2.99 -5.51
N GLN A 64 3.87 -4.10 -6.24
CA GLN A 64 4.56 -4.17 -7.52
C GLN A 64 3.87 -3.29 -8.56
N GLU A 65 2.54 -3.31 -8.62
CA GLU A 65 1.75 -2.47 -9.53
C GLU A 65 1.90 -0.98 -9.22
N ILE A 66 1.94 -0.59 -7.94
CA ILE A 66 2.25 0.79 -7.53
C ILE A 66 3.63 1.22 -8.06
N ALA A 67 4.65 0.38 -7.87
CA ALA A 67 6.00 0.68 -8.34
C ALA A 67 6.06 0.77 -9.87
N ALA A 68 5.39 -0.14 -10.58
CA ALA A 68 5.32 -0.15 -12.03
C ALA A 68 4.62 1.10 -12.58
N MET A 69 3.48 1.52 -11.99
CA MET A 69 2.80 2.75 -12.39
C MET A 69 3.63 4.00 -12.11
N GLN A 70 4.34 4.07 -10.98
CA GLN A 70 5.23 5.20 -10.68
C GLN A 70 6.36 5.30 -11.69
N LEU A 71 6.96 4.17 -12.05
CA LEU A 71 8.00 4.11 -13.08
C LEU A 71 7.47 4.52 -14.46
N ALA A 72 6.27 4.06 -14.83
CA ALA A 72 5.62 4.41 -16.09
C ALA A 72 5.36 5.93 -16.21
N MET A 73 5.08 6.60 -15.08
CA MET A 73 4.95 8.06 -15.01
C MET A 73 6.29 8.81 -14.92
N GLY A 74 7.42 8.13 -15.10
CA GLY A 74 8.76 8.71 -15.01
C GLY A 74 9.17 9.15 -13.59
N ARG A 75 8.50 8.65 -12.55
CA ARG A 75 8.86 8.95 -11.16
C ARG A 75 9.96 8.00 -10.67
N PRO A 76 10.89 8.47 -9.82
CA PRO A 76 11.89 7.59 -9.23
C PRO A 76 11.21 6.52 -8.37
N LEU A 77 11.68 5.28 -8.48
CA LEU A 77 11.18 4.16 -7.69
C LEU A 77 11.39 4.45 -6.19
N PRO A 78 10.39 4.19 -5.32
CA PRO A 78 10.59 4.27 -3.89
C PRO A 78 11.63 3.22 -3.48
N PRO A 79 12.48 3.51 -2.47
CA PRO A 79 13.43 2.53 -1.98
C PRO A 79 12.69 1.29 -1.51
N SER A 80 13.21 0.10 -1.83
CA SER A 80 12.66 -1.19 -1.38
C SER A 80 12.58 -1.20 0.15
N ARG A 81 11.41 -0.87 0.70
CA ARG A 81 11.15 -0.99 2.14
C ARG A 81 10.65 -2.40 2.41
N PRO A 82 11.28 -3.16 3.31
CA PRO A 82 10.74 -4.45 3.72
C PRO A 82 9.35 -4.26 4.32
N VAL A 83 8.45 -5.20 4.03
CA VAL A 83 7.08 -5.23 4.56
C VAL A 83 7.14 -5.14 6.10
N PRO A 84 6.34 -4.28 6.77
CA PRO A 84 6.32 -4.18 8.23
C PRO A 84 5.58 -5.39 8.84
N THR A 85 6.19 -6.56 8.75
CA THR A 85 5.78 -7.78 9.47
C THR A 85 6.82 -8.22 10.50
N GLN A 86 7.96 -7.51 10.60
CA GLN A 86 8.93 -7.73 11.67
C GLN A 86 8.77 -6.67 12.76
N PRO A 87 8.65 -7.04 14.04
CA PRO A 87 8.83 -6.10 15.13
C PRO A 87 10.26 -5.55 15.05
N GLN A 88 10.40 -4.23 14.96
CA GLN A 88 11.70 -3.58 14.99
C GLN A 88 12.39 -3.91 16.33
N PRO A 89 13.65 -4.38 16.34
CA PRO A 89 14.37 -4.53 17.59
C PRO A 89 14.57 -3.14 18.21
N ALA A 90 14.18 -3.01 19.48
CA ALA A 90 14.34 -1.78 20.24
C ALA A 90 15.81 -1.34 20.22
N SER A 91 16.05 -0.10 19.79
CA SER A 91 17.34 0.56 19.96
C SER A 91 17.67 0.63 21.46
N SER A 92 18.77 -0.02 21.84
CA SER A 92 19.29 0.01 23.21
C SER A 92 19.85 1.40 23.51
N PRO A 93 19.62 2.00 24.70
CA PRO A 93 20.24 3.26 25.04
C PRO A 93 21.71 3.00 25.39
N SER A 94 22.61 3.70 24.70
CA SER A 94 24.02 3.74 25.09
C SER A 94 24.14 4.46 26.43
N ARG A 95 24.77 3.77 27.37
CA ARG A 95 25.11 4.23 28.72
C ARG A 95 26.47 4.93 28.59
N GLU A 96 26.55 6.21 28.91
CA GLU A 96 27.83 6.89 29.13
C GLU A 96 27.91 7.47 30.54
N HIS A 97 29.14 7.46 31.03
CA HIS A 97 29.62 7.67 32.39
C HIS A 97 29.75 9.15 32.77
#